data_AF-A0A8H5GHG5-F1
#
_entry.id   AF-A0A8H5GHG5-F1
#
_cell.length_a   1.000
_cell.length_b   1.000
_cell.length_c   1.000
_cell.angle_alpha   90.00
_cell.angle_beta   90.00
_cell.angle_gamma   90.00
#
_symmetry.space_group_name_H-M   'P 1'
#
loop_
_entity.id
_entity.type
_entity.pdbx_description
1 polymer ?
#
loop_
_entity_poly.entity_id
_entity_poly.type
_entity_poly.pdbx_seq_one_letter_code
_entity_poly.pdbx_strand_id
1 'polypeptide(L)'
;MLGTCRKNSDQLLRRRLSKVGLKLIQSRKNVLPQHSSLTFISESPGDKLMTVYVPNMCISKAFKFGDFLRHRPNTNTLETQPCPLTGTGQSAGIPEQYKKHVNFGIASTGSTFCIVVMKFSTIIRLGSAFAVAQLSRAQPPTTLASTATSSAPTSTSKPGGGSSVLGTCSTPLTVSGYNNSALPNPFLFDDGTPVQTQEEWACRRAQIASLIQGYEAGSLPPKPSSLSANFTQSGTTGTLAITASNGGSSITFSPTITYPSGTAPNDGGSIPIPAGIATLTYSNSDMAQQNSASSRGIGLFYNLYGSSHNASAMTAWVWGVSRIIDILESTPAANINTQKIAVTGCSRDGKGALMAGAFETRIALTVPQESGSGGDTCWRLSKFEQDSGSVVQTATEIVGENVWFSTAFNNYVNNLNQLPYDHHLLLAMVAPRGLISFENTDFVWLSPLSSWGCVSAARTVYQALGVPDNHGFEQVGGHQHCQWPSSLTPSLNAFFDKFLLGGSTNTSDFFSTNNVFGGVPWNPAQWINWSTPTLT
;
A
#
# COMPACT_ATOMS: atom_id res chain seq x y z
N MET A 1 -42.54 11.45 3.54
CA MET A 1 -41.46 11.63 4.54
C MET A 1 -40.35 12.62 4.15
N LEU A 2 -40.31 13.17 2.93
CA LEU A 2 -39.27 14.15 2.52
C LEU A 2 -39.59 15.63 2.90
N GLY A 3 -40.86 15.99 3.09
CA GLY A 3 -41.27 17.38 3.40
C GLY A 3 -41.00 17.81 4.86
N THR A 4 -41.00 16.87 5.80
CA THR A 4 -40.80 17.12 7.24
C THR A 4 -39.32 17.22 7.65
N CYS A 5 -38.40 16.51 6.97
CA CYS A 5 -36.96 16.63 7.23
C CYS A 5 -36.36 17.98 6.79
N ARG A 6 -36.90 18.62 5.74
CA ARG A 6 -36.40 19.89 5.19
C ARG A 6 -36.74 21.12 6.04
N LYS A 7 -37.92 21.15 6.68
CA LYS A 7 -38.33 22.28 7.52
C LYS A 7 -37.55 22.37 8.83
N ASN A 8 -37.14 21.23 9.40
CA ASN A 8 -36.45 21.17 10.68
C ASN A 8 -34.97 21.58 10.59
N SER A 9 -34.29 21.30 9.48
CA SER A 9 -32.87 21.66 9.26
C SER A 9 -32.67 23.16 9.02
N ASP A 10 -33.54 23.79 8.21
CA ASP A 10 -33.53 25.24 7.99
C ASP A 10 -33.88 26.04 9.26
N GLN A 11 -34.80 25.56 10.10
CA GLN A 11 -35.12 26.22 11.38
C GLN A 11 -33.98 26.11 12.41
N LEU A 12 -33.28 24.98 12.46
CA LEU A 12 -32.17 24.76 13.39
C LEU A 12 -30.95 25.64 13.04
N LEU A 13 -30.65 25.77 11.74
CA LEU A 13 -29.56 26.60 11.23
C LEU A 13 -29.86 28.10 11.47
N ARG A 14 -31.11 28.54 11.23
CA ARG A 14 -31.55 29.91 11.54
C ARG A 14 -31.42 30.25 13.03
N ARG A 15 -31.79 29.34 13.93
CA ARG A 15 -31.67 29.54 15.39
C ARG A 15 -30.23 29.57 15.90
N ARG A 16 -29.30 28.90 15.22
CA ARG A 16 -27.87 28.92 15.60
C ARG A 16 -27.15 30.15 15.05
N LEU A 17 -27.46 30.58 13.83
CA LEU A 17 -26.84 31.76 13.22
C LEU A 17 -27.33 33.08 13.82
N SER A 18 -28.58 33.15 14.30
CA SER A 18 -29.07 34.32 15.05
C SER A 18 -28.35 34.52 16.38
N LYS A 19 -27.84 33.44 17.01
CA LYS A 19 -27.04 33.51 18.25
C LYS A 19 -25.64 34.09 18.03
N VAL A 20 -25.20 34.25 16.78
CA VAL A 20 -23.89 34.79 16.40
C VAL A 20 -23.99 36.12 15.64
N GLY A 21 -25.17 36.77 15.67
CA GLY A 21 -25.36 38.13 15.12
C GLY A 21 -25.52 38.23 13.60
N LEU A 22 -25.88 37.14 12.92
CA LEU A 22 -26.07 37.09 11.45
C LEU A 22 -27.57 37.03 11.08
N LYS A 23 -28.01 37.89 10.17
CA LYS A 23 -29.41 37.95 9.68
C LYS A 23 -29.49 37.40 8.25
N LEU A 24 -30.46 36.54 7.99
CA LEU A 24 -30.72 35.97 6.65
C LEU A 24 -31.51 36.99 5.81
N ILE A 25 -30.99 37.34 4.63
CA ILE A 25 -31.61 38.35 3.76
C ILE A 25 -32.28 37.74 2.53
N GLN A 26 -31.72 36.68 1.95
CA GLN A 26 -32.30 36.04 0.77
C GLN A 26 -32.04 34.53 0.73
N SER A 27 -33.05 33.75 0.32
CA SER A 27 -32.87 32.34 -0.07
C SER A 27 -33.22 32.20 -1.55
N ARG A 28 -32.34 31.63 -2.37
CA ARG A 28 -32.64 31.29 -3.77
C ARG A 28 -32.62 29.78 -3.96
N LYS A 29 -33.58 29.28 -4.73
CA LYS A 29 -33.60 27.90 -5.24
C LYS A 29 -32.90 27.90 -6.60
N ASN A 30 -31.84 27.12 -6.74
CA ASN A 30 -31.19 26.90 -8.03
C ASN A 30 -31.89 25.77 -8.79
N VAL A 31 -31.83 25.82 -10.12
CA VAL A 31 -32.59 24.97 -11.07
C VAL A 31 -32.04 23.53 -11.18
N LEU A 32 -31.04 23.15 -10.37
CA LEU A 32 -30.51 21.78 -10.29
C LEU A 32 -30.84 21.14 -8.93
N PRO A 33 -31.25 19.84 -8.86
CA PRO A 33 -31.99 19.31 -7.70
C PRO A 33 -31.17 19.11 -6.41
N GLN A 34 -29.85 19.33 -6.44
CA GLN A 34 -28.94 18.83 -5.39
C GLN A 34 -28.39 19.90 -4.42
N HIS A 35 -28.65 21.21 -4.64
CA HIS A 35 -28.10 22.26 -3.76
C HIS A 35 -29.09 23.39 -3.41
N SER A 36 -29.02 23.87 -2.17
CA SER A 36 -29.65 25.11 -1.71
C SER A 36 -28.56 26.11 -1.31
N SER A 37 -28.70 27.39 -1.67
CA SER A 37 -27.77 28.47 -1.28
C SER A 37 -28.47 29.50 -0.39
N LEU A 38 -27.83 29.86 0.74
CA LEU A 38 -28.31 30.86 1.69
C LEU A 38 -27.27 31.98 1.85
N THR A 39 -27.72 33.23 1.81
CA THR A 39 -26.87 34.42 1.89
C THR A 39 -27.21 35.25 3.13
N PHE A 40 -26.19 35.63 3.90
CA PHE A 40 -26.32 36.32 5.20
C PHE A 40 -25.49 37.61 5.26
N ILE A 41 -25.89 38.56 6.12
CA ILE A 41 -25.14 39.78 6.45
C ILE A 41 -24.94 39.87 7.97
N SER A 42 -23.80 40.45 8.38
CA SER A 42 -23.39 40.70 9.77
C SER A 42 -23.77 42.12 10.18
N GLU A 43 -24.36 42.34 11.37
CA GLU A 43 -24.78 43.67 11.84
C GLU A 43 -23.61 44.52 12.43
N SER A 44 -22.38 44.38 11.92
CA SER A 44 -21.22 45.20 12.36
C SER A 44 -20.85 46.25 11.32
N PRO A 45 -20.39 47.47 11.69
CA PRO A 45 -20.14 48.53 10.71
C PRO A 45 -18.96 48.16 9.78
N GLY A 46 -19.24 47.90 8.50
CA GLY A 46 -18.26 47.54 7.46
C GLY A 46 -18.55 46.18 6.81
N ASP A 47 -19.59 46.10 5.98
CA ASP A 47 -20.18 44.85 5.51
C ASP A 47 -19.33 44.05 4.50
N LYS A 48 -19.26 42.73 4.68
CA LYS A 48 -18.96 41.74 3.63
C LYS A 48 -20.07 40.69 3.56
N LEU A 49 -20.56 40.41 2.35
CA LEU A 49 -21.54 39.36 2.06
C LEU A 49 -20.93 37.97 2.21
N MET A 50 -21.62 37.07 2.91
CA MET A 50 -21.20 35.67 3.06
C MET A 50 -22.30 34.74 2.50
N THR A 51 -21.93 33.87 1.56
CA THR A 51 -22.82 32.88 0.94
C THR A 51 -22.39 31.48 1.34
N VAL A 52 -23.30 30.69 1.91
CA VAL A 52 -23.03 29.33 2.39
C VAL A 52 -23.81 28.33 1.55
N TYR A 53 -23.13 27.27 1.10
CA TYR A 53 -23.72 26.15 0.36
C TYR A 53 -23.94 24.97 1.30
N VAL A 54 -25.18 24.46 1.34
CA VAL A 54 -25.55 23.33 2.19
C VAL A 54 -25.93 22.13 1.32
N PRO A 55 -25.22 20.98 1.39
CA PRO A 55 -25.64 19.75 0.73
C PRO A 55 -26.86 19.16 1.43
N ASN A 56 -27.84 18.65 0.66
CA ASN A 56 -28.98 17.93 1.23
C ASN A 56 -28.56 16.51 1.65
N MET A 57 -28.08 16.33 2.88
CA MET A 57 -27.97 15.01 3.52
C MET A 57 -28.77 14.99 4.82
N CYS A 58 -29.60 13.96 5.01
CA CYS A 58 -30.25 13.66 6.28
C CYS A 58 -29.19 13.17 7.27
N ILE A 59 -28.74 14.07 8.16
CA ILE A 59 -27.76 13.74 9.21
C ILE A 59 -28.52 13.35 10.49
N SER A 60 -28.50 12.07 10.87
CA SER A 60 -28.78 11.67 12.25
C SER A 60 -27.45 11.56 13.02
N LYS A 61 -27.32 12.41 14.06
CA LYS A 61 -26.23 12.49 15.08
C LYS A 61 -25.01 13.38 14.75
N ALA A 62 -25.16 14.64 15.20
CA ALA A 62 -24.24 15.56 15.88
C ALA A 62 -22.71 15.52 15.60
N PHE A 63 -22.23 16.45 14.77
CA PHE A 63 -20.86 16.98 14.83
C PHE A 63 -20.84 18.29 15.64
N LYS A 64 -19.88 18.43 16.57
CA LYS A 64 -19.63 19.68 17.32
C LYS A 64 -18.80 20.63 16.46
N PHE A 65 -19.41 21.74 16.01
CA PHE A 65 -18.77 22.84 15.29
C PHE A 65 -18.39 23.91 16.33
N GLY A 66 -17.20 23.81 16.91
CA GLY A 66 -16.74 24.65 18.03
C GLY A 66 -15.50 25.51 17.75
N ASP A 67 -14.53 25.02 16.99
CA ASP A 67 -13.15 25.54 17.15
C ASP A 67 -12.57 26.31 15.97
N PHE A 68 -13.38 26.74 14.99
CA PHE A 68 -12.84 27.40 13.78
C PHE A 68 -12.76 28.93 13.80
N LEU A 69 -12.98 29.61 14.93
CA LEU A 69 -13.00 31.09 14.96
C LEU A 69 -12.28 31.69 16.17
N ARG A 70 -10.95 31.52 16.24
CA ARG A 70 -10.07 32.49 16.89
C ARG A 70 -8.74 32.56 16.13
N HIS A 71 -8.60 33.54 15.24
CA HIS A 71 -7.45 34.44 15.09
C HIS A 71 -7.66 35.27 13.80
N ARG A 72 -7.63 36.60 13.95
CA ARG A 72 -7.60 37.64 12.89
C ARG A 72 -6.29 38.46 13.13
N PRO A 73 -5.93 39.46 12.28
CA PRO A 73 -5.58 39.44 10.85
C PRO A 73 -4.28 40.26 10.60
N ASN A 74 -3.94 40.56 9.33
CA ASN A 74 -3.03 41.59 8.76
C ASN A 74 -1.99 40.94 7.82
N THR A 75 -1.71 41.37 6.58
CA THR A 75 -2.03 42.58 5.80
C THR A 75 -1.74 42.29 4.31
N ASN A 76 -2.66 42.73 3.45
CA ASN A 76 -2.52 43.36 2.13
C ASN A 76 -1.65 42.81 0.97
N THR A 77 -2.36 42.73 -0.18
CA THR A 77 -1.96 43.07 -1.58
C THR A 77 -0.98 42.17 -2.34
N LEU A 78 -1.54 41.38 -3.28
CA LEU A 78 -0.86 40.95 -4.50
C LEU A 78 -1.57 41.63 -5.68
N GLU A 79 -0.89 42.61 -6.28
CA GLU A 79 -1.17 43.12 -7.62
C GLU A 79 -0.87 42.03 -8.65
N THR A 80 -1.75 41.90 -9.63
CA THR A 80 -1.52 41.18 -10.87
C THR A 80 -0.78 42.10 -11.84
N GLN A 81 0.25 41.62 -12.54
CA GLN A 81 0.64 41.98 -13.93
C GLN A 81 1.74 40.99 -14.44
N PRO A 82 1.89 40.81 -15.77
CA PRO A 82 2.43 39.61 -16.42
C PRO A 82 3.91 39.70 -16.88
N CYS A 83 4.42 38.58 -17.42
CA CYS A 83 5.72 38.39 -18.08
C CYS A 83 6.20 39.55 -18.97
N PRO A 84 7.53 39.65 -19.14
CA PRO A 84 8.07 39.73 -20.49
C PRO A 84 9.25 38.76 -20.75
N LEU A 85 9.26 38.24 -21.99
CA LEU A 85 10.41 37.63 -22.66
C LEU A 85 11.35 38.72 -23.22
N THR A 86 12.59 38.29 -23.49
CA THR A 86 13.66 38.88 -24.34
C THR A 86 14.78 39.67 -23.64
N GLY A 87 16.03 39.33 -24.01
CA GLY A 87 17.14 40.30 -24.04
C GLY A 87 18.41 39.98 -23.24
N THR A 88 19.34 39.24 -23.88
CA THR A 88 20.80 39.49 -23.95
C THR A 88 21.54 40.20 -22.80
N GLY A 89 22.62 39.54 -22.32
CA GLY A 89 23.94 40.18 -22.23
C GLY A 89 24.42 40.71 -20.86
N GLN A 90 25.57 40.15 -20.46
CA GLN A 90 26.64 40.72 -19.64
C GLN A 90 26.61 40.61 -18.11
N SER A 91 27.82 40.29 -17.65
CA SER A 91 28.34 40.03 -16.32
C SER A 91 28.36 41.25 -15.40
N ALA A 92 28.03 41.03 -14.13
CA ALA A 92 28.56 41.81 -13.02
C ALA A 92 28.65 40.92 -11.76
N GLY A 93 29.78 41.02 -11.06
CA GLY A 93 30.28 40.04 -10.10
C GLY A 93 29.52 39.93 -8.77
N ILE A 94 29.62 38.73 -8.20
CA ILE A 94 29.17 38.37 -6.85
C ILE A 94 30.39 38.35 -5.93
N PRO A 95 30.33 38.96 -4.72
CA PRO A 95 31.40 38.92 -3.74
C PRO A 95 31.70 37.52 -3.19
N GLU A 96 32.98 37.32 -2.92
CA GLU A 96 33.67 36.08 -2.60
C GLU A 96 33.55 35.71 -1.12
N GLN A 97 32.42 35.11 -0.70
CA GLN A 97 32.33 34.29 0.51
C GLN A 97 31.32 33.16 0.24
N TYR A 98 31.66 31.91 0.63
CA TYR A 98 31.00 30.63 0.30
C TYR A 98 31.45 29.92 -0.99
N LYS A 99 32.76 29.63 -1.10
CA LYS A 99 33.29 28.50 -1.90
C LYS A 99 33.89 27.44 -0.97
N LYS A 100 33.26 26.24 -0.93
CA LYS A 100 33.70 24.90 -0.45
C LYS A 100 32.40 24.13 -0.14
N HIS A 101 31.97 23.02 -0.73
CA HIS A 101 32.53 22.01 -1.64
C HIS A 101 31.40 21.49 -2.53
N VAL A 102 31.52 21.54 -3.86
CA VAL A 102 30.81 20.62 -4.77
C VAL A 102 31.76 20.33 -5.93
N ASN A 103 32.31 19.11 -5.95
CA ASN A 103 33.01 18.59 -7.11
C ASN A 103 31.97 18.20 -8.15
N PHE A 104 31.84 18.99 -9.23
CA PHE A 104 31.18 18.52 -10.45
C PHE A 104 32.19 17.70 -11.25
N GLY A 105 32.10 16.37 -11.12
CA GLY A 105 32.70 15.46 -12.07
C GLY A 105 31.84 15.41 -13.33
N ILE A 106 32.36 15.94 -14.45
CA ILE A 106 31.83 15.68 -15.79
C ILE A 106 32.32 14.29 -16.18
N ALA A 107 31.41 13.31 -16.20
CA ALA A 107 31.66 11.99 -16.79
C ALA A 107 30.97 11.92 -18.17
N SER A 108 31.77 11.52 -19.16
CA SER A 108 31.45 11.37 -20.57
C SER A 108 30.43 10.26 -20.85
N THR A 109 29.51 10.55 -21.78
CA THR A 109 28.77 9.63 -22.67
C THR A 109 28.67 8.16 -22.24
N GLY A 110 27.71 7.87 -21.36
CA GLY A 110 27.10 6.56 -21.16
C GLY A 110 25.60 6.78 -20.97
N SER A 111 24.75 5.97 -21.59
CA SER A 111 23.29 6.12 -21.52
C SER A 111 22.83 6.14 -20.05
N THR A 112 22.37 7.29 -19.56
CA THR A 112 21.95 7.47 -18.15
C THR A 112 20.54 6.89 -17.95
N PHE A 113 20.44 5.65 -17.49
CA PHE A 113 19.17 5.05 -17.07
C PHE A 113 18.63 5.73 -15.80
N CYS A 114 17.34 6.06 -15.78
CA CYS A 114 16.62 6.61 -14.62
C CYS A 114 16.23 5.51 -13.62
N ILE A 115 16.24 5.84 -12.34
CA ILE A 115 15.70 5.01 -11.25
C ILE A 115 14.20 5.26 -11.15
N VAL A 116 13.38 4.27 -10.78
CA VAL A 116 11.91 4.45 -10.70
C VAL A 116 11.30 4.02 -9.37
N VAL A 117 10.37 4.83 -8.87
CA VAL A 117 9.45 4.47 -7.78
C VAL A 117 8.10 4.14 -8.37
N MET A 118 7.67 2.89 -8.24
CA MET A 118 6.32 2.46 -8.57
C MET A 118 5.37 2.83 -7.42
N LYS A 119 4.37 3.65 -7.73
CA LYS A 119 3.32 4.09 -6.82
C LYS A 119 2.02 3.41 -7.17
N PHE A 120 1.41 2.76 -6.20
CA PHE A 120 0.02 2.34 -6.31
C PHE A 120 -0.87 3.59 -6.28
N SER A 121 -1.85 3.65 -7.17
CA SER A 121 -2.76 4.79 -7.29
C SER A 121 -4.20 4.34 -7.49
N THR A 122 -5.03 4.69 -6.52
CA THR A 122 -6.49 4.51 -6.60
C THR A 122 -7.16 5.76 -7.18
N ILE A 123 -7.68 5.66 -8.42
CA ILE A 123 -8.61 6.68 -8.95
C ILE A 123 -10.02 6.31 -8.48
N ILE A 124 -10.61 7.13 -7.60
CA ILE A 124 -12.03 7.01 -7.24
C ILE A 124 -12.86 7.48 -8.44
N ARG A 125 -13.28 6.56 -9.32
CA ARG A 125 -14.29 6.88 -10.34
C ARG A 125 -15.67 6.86 -9.66
N LEU A 126 -16.29 8.02 -9.50
CA LEU A 126 -17.71 8.14 -9.14
C LEU A 126 -18.53 7.49 -10.26
N GLY A 127 -18.98 6.26 -10.04
CA GLY A 127 -19.67 5.46 -11.06
C GLY A 127 -21.02 6.05 -11.47
N SER A 128 -21.20 6.18 -12.79
CA SER A 128 -22.47 6.43 -13.45
C SER A 128 -23.48 5.32 -13.12
N ALA A 129 -24.71 5.69 -12.76
CA ALA A 129 -25.79 4.76 -12.47
C ALA A 129 -26.18 3.95 -13.72
N PHE A 130 -26.09 2.62 -13.64
CA PHE A 130 -26.70 1.71 -14.62
C PHE A 130 -27.87 0.96 -13.97
N ALA A 131 -29.00 1.00 -14.65
CA ALA A 131 -30.25 0.37 -14.23
C ALA A 131 -30.14 -1.17 -14.34
N VAL A 132 -30.58 -1.86 -13.29
CA VAL A 132 -30.65 -3.33 -13.22
C VAL A 132 -31.93 -3.79 -13.91
N ALA A 133 -31.82 -4.52 -15.02
CA ALA A 133 -32.91 -5.30 -15.58
C ALA A 133 -32.85 -6.73 -15.00
N GLN A 134 -33.92 -7.14 -14.33
CA GLN A 134 -34.11 -8.49 -13.78
C GLN A 134 -34.34 -9.50 -14.91
N LEU A 135 -33.60 -10.62 -14.89
CA LEU A 135 -33.98 -11.86 -15.60
C LEU A 135 -33.78 -13.06 -14.67
N SER A 136 -34.81 -13.88 -14.62
CA SER A 136 -35.05 -15.01 -13.72
C SER A 136 -34.17 -16.23 -14.01
N ARG A 137 -33.76 -16.92 -12.93
CA ARG A 137 -32.98 -18.18 -12.93
C ARG A 137 -33.85 -19.38 -13.30
N ALA A 138 -33.28 -20.31 -14.07
CA ALA A 138 -33.70 -21.71 -14.15
C ALA A 138 -32.51 -22.61 -13.73
N GLN A 139 -32.78 -23.60 -12.86
CA GLN A 139 -31.82 -24.63 -12.42
C GLN A 139 -31.73 -25.79 -13.43
N PRO A 140 -30.56 -26.43 -13.57
CA PRO A 140 -30.46 -27.81 -14.06
C PRO A 140 -30.23 -28.84 -12.93
N PRO A 141 -30.56 -30.12 -13.18
CA PRO A 141 -30.74 -31.14 -12.14
C PRO A 141 -29.46 -31.89 -11.74
N THR A 142 -29.51 -32.42 -10.52
CA THR A 142 -28.61 -33.38 -9.87
C THR A 142 -28.53 -34.73 -10.58
N THR A 143 -27.32 -35.28 -10.71
CA THR A 143 -27.05 -36.71 -10.93
C THR A 143 -26.00 -37.22 -9.94
N LEU A 144 -26.32 -38.33 -9.28
CA LEU A 144 -25.45 -39.18 -8.47
C LEU A 144 -24.66 -40.15 -9.38
N ALA A 145 -23.40 -40.48 -9.05
CA ALA A 145 -22.96 -41.88 -8.83
C ALA A 145 -21.45 -42.06 -8.56
N SER A 146 -21.22 -43.01 -7.63
CA SER A 146 -20.15 -44.02 -7.46
C SER A 146 -18.70 -43.65 -7.12
N THR A 147 -18.37 -43.98 -5.87
CA THR A 147 -17.13 -44.55 -5.32
C THR A 147 -16.43 -45.58 -6.20
N ALA A 148 -15.09 -45.50 -6.26
CA ALA A 148 -14.21 -46.63 -6.49
C ALA A 148 -12.96 -46.51 -5.60
N THR A 149 -12.80 -47.47 -4.70
CA THR A 149 -11.61 -47.78 -3.90
C THR A 149 -10.56 -48.49 -4.76
N SER A 150 -9.28 -48.13 -4.63
CA SER A 150 -8.18 -49.09 -4.78
C SER A 150 -6.97 -48.71 -3.91
N SER A 151 -6.40 -49.75 -3.33
CA SER A 151 -5.38 -49.81 -2.28
C SER A 151 -3.95 -49.64 -2.80
N ALA A 152 -3.09 -49.14 -1.93
CA ALA A 152 -1.63 -49.02 -2.07
C ALA A 152 -0.91 -50.38 -2.27
N PRO A 153 0.39 -50.32 -2.61
CA PRO A 153 1.35 -51.00 -1.75
C PRO A 153 2.56 -50.14 -1.35
N THR A 154 2.98 -50.36 -0.11
CA THR A 154 4.16 -49.85 0.57
C THR A 154 5.44 -50.50 0.03
N SER A 155 6.53 -49.75 -0.11
CA SER A 155 7.87 -50.34 -0.03
C SER A 155 8.86 -49.36 0.62
N THR A 156 9.60 -49.92 1.58
CA THR A 156 10.63 -49.32 2.40
C THR A 156 11.99 -49.45 1.71
N SER A 157 12.80 -48.39 1.69
CA SER A 157 14.27 -48.53 1.76
C SER A 157 14.93 -47.20 2.14
N LYS A 158 15.91 -47.29 3.04
CA LYS A 158 16.88 -46.26 3.43
C LYS A 158 18.21 -46.59 2.72
N PRO A 159 18.95 -45.60 2.20
CA PRO A 159 20.30 -45.27 2.72
C PRO A 159 20.45 -43.72 2.84
N GLY A 160 21.30 -43.09 3.66
CA GLY A 160 22.69 -43.38 3.99
C GLY A 160 23.64 -42.42 3.25
N GLY A 161 23.91 -41.24 3.83
CA GLY A 161 25.14 -40.42 3.69
C GLY A 161 25.56 -39.81 2.34
N GLY A 162 25.68 -38.47 2.32
CA GLY A 162 26.74 -37.76 1.57
C GLY A 162 26.38 -36.97 0.30
N SER A 163 26.27 -35.65 0.45
CA SER A 163 26.62 -34.55 -0.48
C SER A 163 25.91 -34.35 -1.84
N SER A 164 25.42 -33.11 -1.98
CA SER A 164 25.33 -32.23 -3.17
C SER A 164 24.38 -32.59 -4.33
N VAL A 165 23.13 -32.12 -4.24
CA VAL A 165 22.43 -31.26 -5.22
C VAL A 165 21.36 -30.50 -4.41
N LEU A 166 21.23 -29.18 -4.54
CA LEU A 166 20.09 -28.43 -3.99
C LEU A 166 18.79 -29.01 -4.58
N GLY A 167 18.14 -29.90 -3.83
CA GLY A 167 16.83 -30.44 -4.18
C GLY A 167 15.81 -29.31 -4.27
N THR A 168 14.75 -29.53 -5.05
CA THR A 168 13.60 -28.61 -5.09
C THR A 168 13.08 -28.37 -3.67
N CYS A 169 13.08 -27.11 -3.21
CA CYS A 169 12.55 -26.73 -1.90
C CYS A 169 11.09 -27.24 -1.76
N SER A 170 10.73 -27.84 -0.62
CA SER A 170 9.35 -28.25 -0.36
C SER A 170 8.48 -27.02 -0.08
N THR A 171 7.47 -26.77 -0.93
CA THR A 171 6.60 -25.60 -0.84
C THR A 171 5.11 -25.98 -0.75
N PRO A 172 4.67 -26.60 0.36
CA PRO A 172 3.26 -26.90 0.57
C PRO A 172 2.41 -25.62 0.56
N LEU A 173 1.18 -25.72 0.06
CA LEU A 173 0.20 -24.64 0.16
C LEU A 173 -0.49 -24.61 1.53
N THR A 174 -0.54 -25.76 2.22
CA THR A 174 -1.15 -25.91 3.54
C THR A 174 -0.36 -26.85 4.43
N VAL A 175 -0.44 -26.63 5.75
CA VAL A 175 0.14 -27.49 6.78
C VAL A 175 -0.99 -28.01 7.66
N SER A 176 -1.26 -29.31 7.60
CA SER A 176 -2.31 -29.93 8.40
C SER A 176 -1.91 -29.96 9.89
N GLY A 177 -2.84 -29.66 10.77
CA GLY A 177 -2.64 -29.75 12.22
C GLY A 177 -1.75 -28.66 12.84
N TYR A 178 -1.32 -27.65 12.07
CA TYR A 178 -0.59 -26.51 12.63
C TYR A 178 -1.43 -25.79 13.68
N ASN A 179 -0.83 -25.49 14.84
CA ASN A 179 -1.48 -24.73 15.91
C ASN A 179 -0.41 -24.01 16.74
N ASN A 180 -0.37 -22.68 16.64
CA ASN A 180 0.55 -21.84 17.39
C ASN A 180 -0.10 -20.49 17.74
N SER A 181 -0.16 -20.18 19.03
CA SER A 181 -0.68 -18.90 19.54
C SER A 181 0.35 -17.77 19.49
N ALA A 182 1.66 -18.08 19.46
CA ALA A 182 2.72 -17.11 19.27
C ALA A 182 2.96 -16.84 17.77
N LEU A 183 3.92 -15.96 17.44
CA LEU A 183 4.31 -15.75 16.04
C LEU A 183 5.07 -16.99 15.51
N PRO A 184 4.74 -17.50 14.31
CA PRO A 184 5.48 -18.61 13.70
C PRO A 184 6.98 -18.32 13.54
N ASN A 185 7.84 -19.26 13.95
CA ASN A 185 9.29 -19.09 13.90
C ASN A 185 9.79 -19.03 12.43
N PRO A 186 10.47 -17.95 11.99
CA PRO A 186 11.01 -17.86 10.63
C PRO A 186 12.15 -18.85 10.36
N PHE A 187 12.82 -19.36 11.40
CA PHE A 187 14.01 -20.20 11.30
C PHE A 187 13.72 -21.71 11.43
N LEU A 188 12.47 -22.11 11.24
CA LEU A 188 12.06 -23.51 11.14
C LEU A 188 11.26 -23.71 9.85
N PHE A 189 11.57 -24.77 9.11
CA PHE A 189 10.68 -25.30 8.09
C PHE A 189 9.44 -25.95 8.72
N ASP A 190 8.40 -26.18 7.92
CA ASP A 190 7.13 -26.75 8.40
C ASP A 190 7.26 -28.17 8.99
N ASP A 191 8.33 -28.90 8.64
CA ASP A 191 8.67 -30.21 9.20
C ASP A 191 9.50 -30.13 10.50
N GLY A 192 9.80 -28.92 10.97
CA GLY A 192 10.60 -28.64 12.16
C GLY A 192 12.11 -28.59 11.90
N THR A 193 12.58 -28.77 10.66
CA THR A 193 13.99 -28.64 10.33
C THR A 193 14.46 -27.19 10.52
N PRO A 194 15.59 -26.94 11.21
CA PRO A 194 16.13 -25.59 11.35
C PRO A 194 16.66 -25.00 10.04
N VAL A 195 16.47 -23.69 9.85
CA VAL A 195 17.12 -22.89 8.80
C VAL A 195 18.46 -22.39 9.34
N GLN A 196 19.58 -22.79 8.74
CA GLN A 196 20.93 -22.52 9.22
C GLN A 196 21.79 -21.71 8.23
N THR A 197 21.47 -21.76 6.94
CA THR A 197 22.22 -21.09 5.86
C THR A 197 21.36 -20.07 5.11
N GLN A 198 22.01 -19.16 4.39
CA GLN A 198 21.30 -18.20 3.52
C GLN A 198 20.57 -18.91 2.35
N GLU A 199 21.11 -20.02 1.85
CA GLU A 199 20.47 -20.86 0.84
C GLU A 199 19.21 -21.54 1.37
N GLU A 200 19.24 -22.06 2.60
CA GLU A 200 18.05 -22.61 3.26
C GLU A 200 17.01 -21.52 3.52
N TRP A 201 17.44 -20.28 3.82
CA TRP A 201 16.51 -19.15 3.89
C TRP A 201 15.79 -18.90 2.56
N ALA A 202 16.48 -19.02 1.42
CA ALA A 202 15.82 -18.92 0.12
C ALA A 202 14.73 -19.99 -0.07
N CYS A 203 14.98 -21.22 0.39
CA CYS A 203 13.96 -22.27 0.42
C CYS A 203 12.82 -21.97 1.39
N ARG A 204 13.12 -21.49 2.61
CA ARG A 204 12.11 -21.14 3.60
C ARG A 204 11.23 -19.98 3.11
N ARG A 205 11.82 -18.97 2.46
CA ARG A 205 11.09 -17.89 1.80
C ARG A 205 10.12 -18.42 0.75
N ALA A 206 10.53 -19.38 -0.08
CA ALA A 206 9.66 -19.99 -1.07
C ALA A 206 8.50 -20.78 -0.41
N GLN A 207 8.77 -21.49 0.68
CA GLN A 207 7.75 -22.17 1.48
C GLN A 207 6.75 -21.17 2.06
N ILE A 208 7.22 -20.08 2.69
CA ILE A 208 6.37 -18.99 3.22
C ILE A 208 5.48 -18.40 2.11
N ALA A 209 6.04 -18.13 0.93
CA ALA A 209 5.28 -17.60 -0.20
C ALA A 209 4.14 -18.54 -0.62
N SER A 210 4.36 -19.85 -0.60
CA SER A 210 3.32 -20.84 -0.91
C SER A 210 2.26 -20.95 0.19
N LEU A 211 2.66 -20.88 1.46
CA LEU A 211 1.71 -20.86 2.58
C LEU A 211 0.80 -19.62 2.51
N ILE A 212 1.36 -18.43 2.30
CA ILE A 212 0.57 -17.20 2.18
C ILE A 212 -0.41 -17.30 1.00
N GLN A 213 0.02 -17.82 -0.15
CA GLN A 213 -0.89 -18.06 -1.29
C GLN A 213 -2.00 -19.07 -0.97
N GLY A 214 -1.69 -20.16 -0.27
CA GLY A 214 -2.64 -21.22 0.05
C GLY A 214 -3.69 -20.82 1.08
N TYR A 215 -3.29 -20.06 2.11
CA TYR A 215 -4.17 -19.68 3.20
C TYR A 215 -4.88 -18.33 3.00
N GLU A 216 -4.24 -17.35 2.35
CA GLU A 216 -4.70 -15.96 2.41
C GLU A 216 -4.69 -15.22 1.09
N ALA A 217 -3.62 -15.26 0.31
CA ALA A 217 -3.46 -14.40 -0.85
C ALA A 217 -4.08 -15.00 -2.13
N GLY A 218 -4.33 -16.32 -2.17
CA GLY A 218 -4.71 -17.02 -3.40
C GLY A 218 -3.52 -17.17 -4.36
N SER A 219 -3.71 -17.87 -5.48
CA SER A 219 -2.60 -18.16 -6.39
C SER A 219 -2.11 -16.91 -7.10
N LEU A 220 -0.79 -16.75 -7.19
CA LEU A 220 -0.13 -15.77 -8.04
C LEU A 220 0.27 -16.46 -9.36
N PRO A 221 -0.43 -16.22 -10.48
CA PRO A 221 -0.08 -16.86 -11.74
C PRO A 221 1.31 -16.43 -12.24
N PRO A 222 2.01 -17.28 -13.00
CA PRO A 222 3.27 -16.90 -13.63
C PRO A 222 3.05 -15.86 -14.74
N LYS A 223 4.14 -15.50 -15.42
CA LYS A 223 4.10 -14.68 -16.64
C LYS A 223 3.08 -15.29 -17.64
N PRO A 224 2.21 -14.47 -18.26
CA PRO A 224 1.20 -14.94 -19.22
C PRO A 224 1.85 -15.49 -20.49
N SER A 225 1.06 -16.22 -21.30
CA SER A 225 1.54 -16.81 -22.56
C SER A 225 2.09 -15.81 -23.58
N SER A 226 1.58 -14.56 -23.56
CA SER A 226 2.10 -13.47 -24.38
C SER A 226 2.07 -12.17 -23.60
N LEU A 227 3.11 -11.37 -23.79
CA LEU A 227 3.28 -10.06 -23.17
C LEU A 227 4.01 -9.15 -24.16
N SER A 228 3.43 -7.99 -24.45
CA SER A 228 4.00 -6.99 -25.36
C SER A 228 3.71 -5.59 -24.86
N ALA A 229 4.43 -4.59 -25.36
CA ALA A 229 4.15 -3.21 -25.02
C ALA A 229 4.48 -2.25 -26.16
N ASN A 230 3.81 -1.10 -26.12
CA ASN A 230 4.18 0.08 -26.89
C ASN A 230 4.55 1.20 -25.92
N PHE A 231 5.78 1.70 -26.03
CA PHE A 231 6.26 2.83 -25.25
C PHE A 231 6.21 4.11 -26.06
N THR A 232 5.61 5.15 -25.48
CA THR A 232 5.59 6.50 -26.03
C THR A 232 6.02 7.49 -24.96
N GLN A 233 6.68 8.57 -25.36
CA GLN A 233 7.08 9.62 -24.44
C GLN A 233 6.74 11.00 -25.03
N SER A 234 6.12 11.84 -24.22
CA SER A 234 5.83 13.24 -24.53
C SER A 234 6.36 14.12 -23.40
N GLY A 235 7.38 14.94 -23.68
CA GLY A 235 8.09 15.70 -22.66
C GLY A 235 8.67 14.80 -21.57
N THR A 236 8.29 15.06 -20.32
CA THR A 236 8.70 14.30 -19.13
C THR A 236 7.79 13.13 -18.81
N THR A 237 6.77 12.84 -19.62
CA THR A 237 5.81 11.76 -19.35
C THR A 237 5.95 10.65 -20.38
N GLY A 238 6.40 9.48 -19.93
CA GLY A 238 6.32 8.21 -20.65
C GLY A 238 4.99 7.52 -20.40
N THR A 239 4.46 6.83 -21.39
CA THR A 239 3.31 5.92 -21.26
C THR A 239 3.71 4.56 -21.78
N LEU A 240 3.54 3.53 -20.95
CA LEU A 240 3.88 2.16 -21.27
C LEU A 240 2.61 1.35 -21.47
N ALA A 241 2.09 1.26 -22.69
CA ALA A 241 0.88 0.51 -22.98
C ALA A 241 1.19 -0.99 -23.08
N ILE A 242 0.89 -1.74 -22.02
CA ILE A 242 1.21 -3.17 -21.88
C ILE A 242 -0.01 -4.00 -22.26
N THR A 243 0.16 -4.94 -23.18
CA THR A 243 -0.85 -5.95 -23.53
C THR A 243 -0.40 -7.33 -23.07
N ALA A 244 -1.23 -7.98 -22.27
CA ALA A 244 -1.03 -9.34 -21.77
C ALA A 244 -2.12 -10.26 -22.29
N SER A 245 -1.74 -11.45 -22.77
CA SER A 245 -2.68 -12.45 -23.29
C SER A 245 -2.43 -13.83 -22.67
N ASN A 246 -3.51 -14.49 -22.28
CA ASN A 246 -3.49 -15.81 -21.66
C ASN A 246 -4.80 -16.55 -21.95
N GLY A 247 -4.72 -17.80 -22.39
CA GLY A 247 -5.92 -18.64 -22.62
C GLY A 247 -6.93 -18.06 -23.60
N GLY A 248 -6.49 -17.29 -24.62
CA GLY A 248 -7.37 -16.65 -25.60
C GLY A 248 -7.96 -15.30 -25.16
N SER A 249 -7.80 -14.92 -23.89
CA SER A 249 -8.18 -13.60 -23.37
C SER A 249 -6.99 -12.63 -23.45
N SER A 250 -7.27 -11.34 -23.60
CA SER A 250 -6.25 -10.28 -23.61
C SER A 250 -6.73 -9.05 -22.85
N ILE A 251 -5.80 -8.38 -22.19
CA ILE A 251 -6.01 -7.12 -21.49
C ILE A 251 -4.92 -6.12 -21.84
N THR A 252 -5.23 -4.83 -21.76
CA THR A 252 -4.25 -3.75 -21.92
C THR A 252 -4.34 -2.79 -20.73
N PHE A 253 -3.19 -2.38 -20.19
CA PHE A 253 -3.09 -1.36 -19.16
C PHE A 253 -1.85 -0.51 -19.40
N SER A 254 -1.93 0.77 -19.03
CA SER A 254 -0.95 1.77 -19.46
C SER A 254 -0.45 2.62 -18.28
N PRO A 255 0.44 2.10 -17.42
CA PRO A 255 1.08 2.94 -16.42
C PRO A 255 1.85 4.09 -17.08
N THR A 256 1.86 5.22 -16.38
CA THR A 256 2.58 6.43 -16.79
C THR A 256 3.86 6.59 -15.97
N ILE A 257 4.94 7.01 -16.62
CA ILE A 257 6.23 7.30 -16.00
C ILE A 257 6.45 8.81 -16.09
N THR A 258 6.56 9.48 -14.95
CA THR A 258 7.02 10.87 -14.88
C THR A 258 8.53 10.87 -14.63
N TYR A 259 9.30 11.29 -15.64
CA TYR A 259 10.75 11.45 -15.56
C TYR A 259 11.13 12.75 -14.85
N PRO A 260 12.26 12.78 -14.15
CA PRO A 260 12.73 13.99 -13.48
C PRO A 260 13.08 15.10 -14.49
N SER A 261 12.53 16.30 -14.29
CA SER A 261 13.09 17.56 -14.77
C SER A 261 12.73 18.67 -13.78
N GLY A 262 13.72 19.40 -13.24
CA GLY A 262 13.44 20.39 -12.19
C GLY A 262 12.85 19.77 -10.91
N THR A 263 12.11 20.56 -10.12
CA THR A 263 11.54 20.16 -8.82
C THR A 263 10.60 18.96 -8.94
N ALA A 264 10.67 18.03 -7.98
CA ALA A 264 9.95 16.75 -8.00
C ALA A 264 8.43 16.93 -8.20
N PRO A 265 7.80 16.15 -9.09
CA PRO A 265 6.35 16.18 -9.31
C PRO A 265 5.57 15.72 -8.05
N ASN A 266 4.55 16.47 -7.66
CA ASN A 266 3.67 16.15 -6.53
C ASN A 266 2.48 15.30 -7.01
N ASP A 267 2.77 14.10 -7.51
CA ASP A 267 1.87 13.37 -8.43
C ASP A 267 1.14 12.18 -7.75
N GLY A 268 0.51 12.40 -6.60
CA GLY A 268 -0.45 11.45 -6.02
C GLY A 268 0.12 10.26 -5.23
N GLY A 269 1.43 10.23 -4.96
CA GLY A 269 1.98 9.39 -3.88
C GLY A 269 2.00 10.13 -2.56
N SER A 270 1.82 9.40 -1.47
CA SER A 270 1.78 9.97 -0.12
C SER A 270 3.14 10.17 0.54
N ILE A 271 4.23 9.78 -0.13
CA ILE A 271 5.62 10.06 0.29
C ILE A 271 6.31 11.04 -0.67
N PRO A 272 7.21 11.92 -0.18
CA PRO A 272 8.05 12.74 -1.04
C PRO A 272 9.07 11.86 -1.77
N ILE A 273 9.21 12.05 -3.08
CA ILE A 273 10.23 11.37 -3.89
C ILE A 273 11.37 12.34 -4.14
N PRO A 274 12.63 11.98 -3.80
CA PRO A 274 13.78 12.81 -4.08
C PRO A 274 13.90 13.20 -5.56
N ALA A 275 14.50 14.36 -5.83
CA ALA A 275 14.83 14.76 -7.19
C ALA A 275 15.77 13.73 -7.84
N GLY A 276 15.65 13.56 -9.16
CA GLY A 276 16.46 12.60 -9.92
C GLY A 276 15.90 11.17 -9.97
N ILE A 277 14.76 10.90 -9.34
CA ILE A 277 14.06 9.61 -9.38
C ILE A 277 12.77 9.75 -10.19
N ALA A 278 12.57 8.88 -11.18
CA ALA A 278 11.33 8.79 -11.93
C ALA A 278 10.21 8.20 -11.07
N THR A 279 8.97 8.59 -11.35
CA THR A 279 7.80 8.03 -10.68
C THR A 279 6.93 7.30 -11.69
N LEU A 280 6.63 6.03 -11.45
CA LEU A 280 5.68 5.26 -12.24
C LEU A 280 4.37 5.14 -11.46
N THR A 281 3.28 5.60 -12.05
CA THR A 281 1.93 5.49 -11.45
C THR A 281 1.24 4.24 -11.96
N TYR A 282 0.96 3.32 -11.05
CA TYR A 282 0.27 2.05 -11.31
C TYR A 282 -1.17 2.09 -10.81
N SER A 283 -2.12 2.09 -11.75
CA SER A 283 -3.56 2.04 -11.46
C SER A 283 -4.00 0.65 -10.99
N ASN A 284 -3.62 0.27 -9.77
CA ASN A 284 -3.91 -1.03 -9.18
C ASN A 284 -5.43 -1.33 -9.12
N SER A 285 -6.25 -0.31 -8.86
CA SER A 285 -7.72 -0.46 -8.83
C SER A 285 -8.34 -0.84 -10.18
N ASP A 286 -7.68 -0.53 -11.31
CA ASP A 286 -8.10 -1.03 -12.63
C ASP A 286 -7.70 -2.50 -12.81
N MET A 287 -6.54 -2.90 -12.28
CA MET A 287 -6.07 -4.29 -12.33
C MET A 287 -6.96 -5.23 -11.51
N ALA A 288 -7.29 -4.83 -10.29
CA ALA A 288 -8.28 -5.49 -9.44
C ALA A 288 -8.94 -4.45 -8.54
N GLN A 289 -10.26 -4.39 -8.59
CA GLN A 289 -11.04 -3.39 -7.85
C GLN A 289 -10.98 -3.63 -6.34
N GLN A 290 -11.20 -2.55 -5.59
CA GLN A 290 -11.19 -2.55 -4.13
C GLN A 290 -12.23 -1.58 -3.55
N ASN A 291 -13.43 -1.52 -4.13
CA ASN A 291 -14.46 -0.58 -3.66
C ASN A 291 -15.15 -1.09 -2.39
N SER A 292 -15.35 -2.40 -2.30
CA SER A 292 -15.90 -3.13 -1.16
C SER A 292 -15.80 -4.64 -1.41
N ALA A 293 -16.38 -5.46 -0.53
CA ALA A 293 -16.58 -6.90 -0.77
C ALA A 293 -17.26 -7.23 -2.13
N SER A 294 -18.08 -6.33 -2.71
CA SER A 294 -18.72 -6.56 -4.01
C SER A 294 -17.77 -6.43 -5.20
N SER A 295 -16.54 -5.97 -5.00
CA SER A 295 -15.49 -5.89 -6.04
C SER A 295 -14.81 -7.23 -6.33
N ARG A 296 -15.25 -8.33 -5.72
CA ARG A 296 -14.60 -9.64 -5.84
C ARG A 296 -14.58 -10.10 -7.30
N GLY A 297 -13.39 -10.42 -7.80
CA GLY A 297 -13.25 -10.96 -9.14
C GLY A 297 -13.49 -9.94 -10.25
N ILE A 298 -13.41 -8.63 -9.95
CA ILE A 298 -13.63 -7.54 -10.90
C ILE A 298 -12.32 -6.78 -11.14
N GLY A 299 -11.90 -6.68 -12.39
CA GLY A 299 -10.68 -5.97 -12.80
C GLY A 299 -10.01 -6.63 -13.98
N LEU A 300 -8.99 -5.97 -14.56
CA LEU A 300 -8.28 -6.49 -15.73
C LEU A 300 -7.68 -7.88 -15.48
N PHE A 301 -7.09 -8.12 -14.30
CA PHE A 301 -6.57 -9.44 -13.96
C PHE A 301 -7.64 -10.53 -14.09
N TYR A 302 -8.84 -10.28 -13.58
CA TYR A 302 -9.95 -11.23 -13.60
C TYR A 302 -10.61 -11.36 -14.97
N ASN A 303 -10.50 -10.35 -15.84
CA ASN A 303 -10.87 -10.49 -17.25
C ASN A 303 -9.93 -11.45 -17.99
N LEU A 304 -8.68 -11.58 -17.53
CA LEU A 304 -7.67 -12.48 -18.11
C LEU A 304 -7.72 -13.90 -17.53
N TYR A 305 -7.95 -14.05 -16.23
CA TYR A 305 -7.89 -15.33 -15.51
C TYR A 305 -9.25 -15.88 -15.06
N GLY A 306 -10.34 -15.14 -15.28
CA GLY A 306 -11.69 -15.48 -14.86
C GLY A 306 -12.09 -14.84 -13.53
N SER A 307 -13.35 -14.45 -13.41
CA SER A 307 -13.90 -13.80 -12.20
C SER A 307 -13.96 -14.68 -10.96
N SER A 308 -13.90 -16.01 -11.13
CA SER A 308 -13.84 -17.00 -10.04
C SER A 308 -12.42 -17.38 -9.64
N HIS A 309 -11.39 -16.78 -10.24
CA HIS A 309 -10.00 -17.05 -9.88
C HIS A 309 -9.76 -16.75 -8.39
N ASN A 310 -8.99 -17.60 -7.69
CA ASN A 310 -8.84 -17.51 -6.24
C ASN A 310 -7.89 -16.40 -5.76
N ALA A 311 -7.13 -15.78 -6.67
CA ALA A 311 -6.26 -14.64 -6.36
C ALA A 311 -7.04 -13.50 -5.71
N SER A 312 -6.47 -13.00 -4.62
CA SER A 312 -6.89 -11.75 -4.00
C SER A 312 -6.67 -10.53 -4.91
N ALA A 313 -7.28 -9.39 -4.58
CA ALA A 313 -6.98 -8.15 -5.30
C ALA A 313 -5.51 -7.75 -5.14
N MET A 314 -4.90 -7.93 -3.96
CA MET A 314 -3.48 -7.64 -3.76
C MET A 314 -2.58 -8.55 -4.60
N THR A 315 -2.90 -9.83 -4.70
CA THR A 315 -2.19 -10.79 -5.57
C THR A 315 -2.31 -10.40 -7.05
N ALA A 316 -3.49 -9.96 -7.48
CA ALA A 316 -3.67 -9.43 -8.83
C ALA A 316 -2.84 -8.16 -9.07
N TRP A 317 -2.67 -7.31 -8.06
CA TRP A 317 -1.80 -6.14 -8.16
C TRP A 317 -0.31 -6.52 -8.25
N VAL A 318 0.14 -7.48 -7.44
CA VAL A 318 1.49 -8.06 -7.52
C VAL A 318 1.76 -8.59 -8.93
N TRP A 319 0.80 -9.33 -9.50
CA TRP A 319 0.89 -9.82 -10.87
C TRP A 319 1.09 -8.66 -11.84
N GLY A 320 0.27 -7.60 -11.73
CA GLY A 320 0.39 -6.41 -12.56
C GLY A 320 1.75 -5.73 -12.46
N VAL A 321 2.27 -5.53 -11.24
CA VAL A 321 3.64 -5.00 -11.01
C VAL A 321 4.68 -5.89 -11.69
N SER A 322 4.57 -7.20 -11.55
CA SER A 322 5.50 -8.15 -12.17
C SER A 322 5.53 -8.00 -13.69
N ARG A 323 4.36 -7.77 -14.33
CA ARG A 323 4.25 -7.54 -15.78
C ARG A 323 4.81 -6.18 -16.20
N ILE A 324 4.70 -5.16 -15.35
CA ILE A 324 5.33 -3.85 -15.59
C ILE A 324 6.84 -4.02 -15.64
N ILE A 325 7.43 -4.71 -14.66
CA ILE A 325 8.89 -4.96 -14.63
C ILE A 325 9.33 -5.81 -15.82
N ASP A 326 8.59 -6.87 -16.17
CA ASP A 326 8.87 -7.70 -17.35
C ASP A 326 8.99 -6.84 -18.64
N ILE A 327 8.10 -5.85 -18.80
CA ILE A 327 8.13 -4.96 -19.96
C ILE A 327 9.26 -3.94 -19.87
N LEU A 328 9.50 -3.33 -18.71
CA LEU A 328 10.59 -2.37 -18.54
C LEU A 328 11.95 -2.99 -18.87
N GLU A 329 12.18 -4.26 -18.46
CA GLU A 329 13.39 -5.02 -18.81
C GLU A 329 13.58 -5.20 -20.32
N SER A 330 12.46 -5.32 -21.06
CA SER A 330 12.46 -5.47 -22.52
C SER A 330 12.32 -4.15 -23.30
N THR A 331 12.23 -3.01 -22.60
CA THR A 331 12.00 -1.68 -23.21
C THR A 331 13.12 -0.70 -22.83
N PRO A 332 14.34 -0.82 -23.39
CA PRO A 332 15.44 0.10 -23.08
C PRO A 332 15.13 1.56 -23.36
N ALA A 333 14.24 1.85 -24.33
CA ALA A 333 13.79 3.20 -24.66
C ALA A 333 13.03 3.90 -23.52
N ALA A 334 12.47 3.15 -22.56
CA ALA A 334 11.91 3.73 -21.34
C ALA A 334 13.00 4.27 -20.40
N ASN A 335 14.28 3.98 -20.66
CA ASN A 335 15.40 4.53 -19.92
C ASN A 335 15.25 4.32 -18.39
N ILE A 336 14.79 3.14 -17.96
CA ILE A 336 14.63 2.78 -16.54
C ILE A 336 15.67 1.72 -16.17
N ASN A 337 16.39 1.93 -15.07
CA ASN A 337 17.23 0.92 -14.45
C ASN A 337 16.37 -0.03 -13.59
N THR A 338 16.08 -1.21 -14.13
CA THR A 338 15.22 -2.19 -13.48
C THR A 338 15.84 -2.87 -12.26
N GLN A 339 17.14 -2.68 -12.00
CA GLN A 339 17.78 -3.12 -10.76
C GLN A 339 17.54 -2.17 -9.59
N LYS A 340 16.99 -0.98 -9.85
CA LYS A 340 16.80 0.11 -8.89
C LYS A 340 15.33 0.55 -8.85
N ILE A 341 14.44 -0.41 -8.63
CA ILE A 341 13.00 -0.17 -8.52
C ILE A 341 12.61 -0.12 -7.04
N ALA A 342 11.88 0.92 -6.65
CA ALA A 342 11.16 0.94 -5.39
C ALA A 342 9.65 0.78 -5.59
N VAL A 343 8.94 0.28 -4.58
CA VAL A 343 7.46 0.23 -4.57
C VAL A 343 6.92 0.92 -3.32
N THR A 344 5.85 1.68 -3.47
CA THR A 344 5.20 2.38 -2.35
C THR A 344 3.69 2.56 -2.59
N GLY A 345 2.98 2.80 -1.50
CA GLY A 345 1.56 3.11 -1.43
C GLY A 345 1.19 3.43 0.02
N CYS A 346 0.05 4.09 0.22
CA CYS A 346 -0.45 4.39 1.56
C CYS A 346 -1.77 3.66 1.86
N SER A 347 -2.02 3.28 3.13
CA SER A 347 -3.26 2.63 3.54
C SER A 347 -3.45 1.29 2.81
N ARG A 348 -4.62 1.04 2.22
CA ARG A 348 -4.90 -0.10 1.33
C ARG A 348 -3.85 -0.30 0.23
N ASP A 349 -3.33 0.78 -0.34
CA ASP A 349 -2.29 0.72 -1.37
C ASP A 349 -0.91 0.45 -0.74
N GLY A 350 -0.72 0.75 0.54
CA GLY A 350 0.43 0.34 1.35
C GLY A 350 0.46 -1.17 1.62
N LYS A 351 -0.70 -1.78 1.90
CA LYS A 351 -0.85 -3.25 1.96
C LYS A 351 -0.42 -3.90 0.64
N GLY A 352 -0.89 -3.33 -0.48
CA GLY A 352 -0.50 -3.72 -1.83
C GLY A 352 1.00 -3.56 -2.11
N ALA A 353 1.61 -2.46 -1.67
CA ALA A 353 3.04 -2.22 -1.82
C ALA A 353 3.88 -3.23 -1.05
N LEU A 354 3.48 -3.60 0.18
CA LEU A 354 4.15 -4.67 0.93
C LEU A 354 4.04 -6.02 0.21
N MET A 355 2.83 -6.39 -0.24
CA MET A 355 2.62 -7.61 -1.02
C MET A 355 3.47 -7.66 -2.29
N ALA A 356 3.56 -6.53 -3.03
CA ALA A 356 4.43 -6.41 -4.18
C ALA A 356 5.90 -6.61 -3.79
N GLY A 357 6.37 -5.89 -2.77
CA GLY A 357 7.71 -6.02 -2.24
C GLY A 357 8.07 -7.45 -1.83
N ALA A 358 7.14 -8.17 -1.19
CA ALA A 358 7.37 -9.53 -0.72
C ALA A 358 7.47 -10.55 -1.87
N PHE A 359 6.53 -10.51 -2.83
CA PHE A 359 6.41 -11.53 -3.88
C PHE A 359 7.24 -11.23 -5.14
N GLU A 360 7.46 -9.98 -5.50
CA GLU A 360 8.26 -9.58 -6.66
C GLU A 360 9.70 -9.26 -6.24
N THR A 361 10.60 -10.22 -6.49
CA THR A 361 12.00 -10.16 -6.05
C THR A 361 12.84 -9.10 -6.76
N ARG A 362 12.37 -8.54 -7.88
CA ARG A 362 13.08 -7.49 -8.63
C ARG A 362 12.92 -6.08 -8.03
N ILE A 363 12.07 -5.92 -7.02
CA ILE A 363 11.92 -4.64 -6.29
C ILE A 363 13.06 -4.49 -5.28
N ALA A 364 13.91 -3.50 -5.47
CA ALA A 364 15.08 -3.22 -4.62
C ALA A 364 14.72 -2.60 -3.26
N LEU A 365 13.64 -1.80 -3.20
CA LEU A 365 13.19 -1.12 -1.99
C LEU A 365 11.66 -1.14 -1.86
N THR A 366 11.16 -1.59 -0.72
CA THR A 366 9.73 -1.60 -0.40
C THR A 366 9.43 -0.56 0.66
N VAL A 367 8.47 0.33 0.40
CA VAL A 367 8.09 1.44 1.30
C VAL A 367 6.57 1.46 1.55
N PRO A 368 6.03 0.58 2.41
CA PRO A 368 4.64 0.66 2.85
C PRO A 368 4.44 1.86 3.78
N GLN A 369 3.41 2.67 3.53
CA GLN A 369 3.04 3.78 4.42
C GLN A 369 1.66 3.52 5.03
N GLU A 370 1.55 3.61 6.35
CA GLU A 370 0.32 3.55 7.14
C GLU A 370 -0.58 2.39 6.67
N SER A 371 0.05 1.23 6.48
CA SER A 371 -0.55 0.06 5.86
C SER A 371 -1.51 -0.66 6.81
N GLY A 372 -1.23 -0.63 8.11
CA GLY A 372 -2.05 -1.22 9.17
C GLY A 372 -2.42 -2.68 8.92
N SER A 373 -3.61 -3.08 9.39
CA SER A 373 -4.13 -4.45 9.31
C SER A 373 -4.01 -5.07 7.92
N GLY A 374 -3.32 -6.20 7.77
CA GLY A 374 -3.10 -6.80 6.45
C GLY A 374 -1.96 -6.19 5.62
N GLY A 375 -1.26 -5.21 6.17
CA GLY A 375 0.04 -4.72 5.73
C GLY A 375 1.12 -5.17 6.71
N ASP A 376 1.74 -4.24 7.42
CA ASP A 376 2.88 -4.52 8.32
C ASP A 376 2.49 -4.91 9.77
N THR A 377 1.20 -5.05 10.06
CA THR A 377 0.68 -5.62 11.31
C THR A 377 0.62 -7.14 11.26
N CYS A 378 0.72 -7.82 12.40
CA CYS A 378 0.48 -9.27 12.49
C CYS A 378 -0.96 -9.56 12.93
N TRP A 379 -1.61 -10.54 12.31
CA TRP A 379 -2.99 -10.93 12.60
C TRP A 379 -3.20 -11.29 14.06
N ARG A 380 -2.30 -12.09 14.63
CA ARG A 380 -2.36 -12.50 16.04
C ARG A 380 -2.21 -11.31 17.00
N LEU A 381 -1.34 -10.37 16.67
CA LEU A 381 -1.11 -9.19 17.50
C LEU A 381 -2.28 -8.20 17.44
N SER A 382 -2.88 -7.98 16.27
CA SER A 382 -4.09 -7.16 16.15
C SER A 382 -5.28 -7.79 16.88
N LYS A 383 -5.39 -9.12 16.86
CA LYS A 383 -6.38 -9.83 17.69
C LYS A 383 -6.13 -9.61 19.19
N PHE A 384 -4.88 -9.71 19.62
CA PHE A 384 -4.50 -9.45 21.02
C PHE A 384 -4.78 -8.00 21.45
N GLU A 385 -4.48 -7.02 20.60
CA GLU A 385 -4.84 -5.62 20.86
C GLU A 385 -6.35 -5.44 21.01
N GLN A 386 -7.13 -6.06 20.11
CA GLN A 386 -8.59 -6.03 20.18
C GLN A 386 -9.12 -6.66 21.49
N ASP A 387 -8.61 -7.82 21.87
CA ASP A 387 -8.99 -8.52 23.10
C ASP A 387 -8.59 -7.74 24.36
N SER A 388 -7.59 -6.86 24.24
CA SER A 388 -7.14 -5.94 25.28
C SER A 388 -7.95 -4.64 25.33
N GLY A 389 -8.97 -4.48 24.48
CA GLY A 389 -9.93 -3.37 24.51
C GLY A 389 -9.74 -2.30 23.43
N SER A 390 -8.73 -2.42 22.55
CA SER A 390 -8.50 -1.47 21.46
C SER A 390 -9.46 -1.71 20.29
N VAL A 391 -9.95 -0.64 19.65
CA VAL A 391 -10.78 -0.73 18.43
C VAL A 391 -9.88 -0.71 17.19
N VAL A 392 -9.20 -1.82 16.97
CA VAL A 392 -8.28 -2.01 15.83
C VAL A 392 -8.96 -2.78 14.70
N GLN A 393 -8.45 -2.63 13.47
CA GLN A 393 -8.84 -3.50 12.37
C GLN A 393 -8.24 -4.91 12.55
N THR A 394 -9.07 -5.93 12.40
CA THR A 394 -8.68 -7.34 12.60
C THR A 394 -9.00 -8.18 11.37
N ALA A 395 -8.45 -9.40 11.32
CA ALA A 395 -8.68 -10.34 10.23
C ALA A 395 -10.18 -10.61 9.95
N THR A 396 -11.01 -10.69 10.99
CA THR A 396 -12.47 -10.92 10.84
C THR A 396 -13.19 -9.73 10.22
N GLU A 397 -12.73 -8.51 10.51
CA GLU A 397 -13.33 -7.28 10.00
C GLU A 397 -12.89 -7.01 8.55
N ILE A 398 -11.59 -7.10 8.29
CA ILE A 398 -11.00 -6.67 7.02
C ILE A 398 -11.45 -7.51 5.82
N VAL A 399 -11.77 -8.80 6.03
CA VAL A 399 -12.32 -9.67 4.97
C VAL A 399 -13.77 -9.35 4.61
N GLY A 400 -14.48 -8.65 5.49
CA GLY A 400 -15.83 -8.13 5.23
C GLY A 400 -15.82 -6.75 4.55
N GLU A 401 -14.77 -5.95 4.78
CA GLU A 401 -14.63 -4.62 4.19
C GLU A 401 -14.40 -4.70 2.68
N ASN A 402 -13.46 -5.56 2.25
CA ASN A 402 -12.94 -5.51 0.89
C ASN A 402 -12.46 -6.87 0.36
N VAL A 403 -11.78 -6.85 -0.79
CA VAL A 403 -11.36 -8.04 -1.53
C VAL A 403 -9.85 -8.21 -1.62
N TRP A 404 -9.13 -7.56 -0.71
CA TRP A 404 -7.67 -7.57 -0.61
C TRP A 404 -7.07 -8.94 -0.35
N PHE A 405 -7.83 -9.87 0.22
CA PHE A 405 -7.44 -11.27 0.48
C PHE A 405 -8.26 -12.24 -0.37
N SER A 406 -7.81 -13.48 -0.51
CA SER A 406 -8.56 -14.58 -1.11
C SER A 406 -9.72 -14.96 -0.20
N THR A 407 -10.78 -15.54 -0.78
CA THR A 407 -11.89 -16.10 -0.01
C THR A 407 -11.46 -17.29 0.85
N ALA A 408 -10.31 -17.93 0.53
CA ALA A 408 -9.71 -18.96 1.36
C ALA A 408 -9.40 -18.46 2.78
N PHE A 409 -9.03 -17.18 2.93
CA PHE A 409 -8.66 -16.60 4.23
C PHE A 409 -9.82 -16.64 5.23
N ASN A 410 -11.06 -16.52 4.75
CA ASN A 410 -12.27 -16.53 5.58
C ASN A 410 -12.40 -17.79 6.44
N ASN A 411 -11.78 -18.90 6.05
CA ASN A 411 -11.79 -20.14 6.83
C ASN A 411 -10.96 -20.04 8.13
N TYR A 412 -10.06 -19.06 8.22
CA TYR A 412 -9.04 -18.98 9.27
C TYR A 412 -9.14 -17.73 10.14
N VAL A 413 -9.86 -16.69 9.71
CA VAL A 413 -9.95 -15.41 10.44
C VAL A 413 -10.47 -15.53 11.88
N ASN A 414 -11.24 -16.59 12.19
CA ASN A 414 -11.74 -16.88 13.53
C ASN A 414 -10.80 -17.79 14.35
N ASN A 415 -9.79 -18.40 13.73
CA ASN A 415 -8.81 -19.26 14.40
C ASN A 415 -7.42 -19.08 13.78
N LEU A 416 -6.83 -17.92 14.05
CA LEU A 416 -5.54 -17.51 13.49
C LEU A 416 -4.39 -18.44 13.89
N ASN A 417 -4.51 -19.19 14.99
CA ASN A 417 -3.48 -20.12 15.43
C ASN A 417 -3.19 -21.24 14.41
N GLN A 418 -4.14 -21.52 13.51
CA GLN A 418 -4.00 -22.50 12.45
C GLN A 418 -3.16 -22.01 11.26
N LEU A 419 -2.81 -20.72 11.20
CA LEU A 419 -2.00 -20.17 10.13
C LEU A 419 -0.51 -20.47 10.42
N PRO A 420 0.22 -21.23 9.58
CA PRO A 420 1.65 -21.49 9.74
C PRO A 420 2.56 -20.30 9.40
N TYR A 421 1.96 -19.11 9.26
CA TYR A 421 2.62 -17.84 9.06
C TYR A 421 1.87 -16.74 9.83
N ASP A 422 2.51 -15.58 9.90
CA ASP A 422 1.87 -14.29 10.16
C ASP A 422 2.63 -13.24 9.33
N HIS A 423 2.21 -11.98 9.35
CA HIS A 423 2.75 -10.95 8.44
C HIS A 423 4.21 -10.56 8.73
N HIS A 424 4.79 -10.95 9.87
CA HIS A 424 6.23 -10.82 10.09
C HIS A 424 7.01 -11.70 9.09
N LEU A 425 6.42 -12.82 8.64
CA LEU A 425 6.99 -13.63 7.57
C LEU A 425 6.78 -13.00 6.19
N LEU A 426 5.67 -12.30 5.96
CA LEU A 426 5.46 -11.53 4.73
C LEU A 426 6.51 -10.41 4.59
N LEU A 427 6.75 -9.66 5.66
CA LEU A 427 7.82 -8.66 5.77
C LEU A 427 9.21 -9.32 5.56
N ALA A 428 9.45 -10.48 6.17
CA ALA A 428 10.70 -11.21 6.03
C ALA A 428 10.97 -11.67 4.59
N MET A 429 9.95 -11.98 3.77
CA MET A 429 10.12 -12.32 2.36
C MET A 429 10.78 -11.22 1.52
N VAL A 430 10.82 -9.98 2.03
CA VAL A 430 11.55 -8.89 1.39
C VAL A 430 13.07 -9.08 1.54
N ALA A 431 13.54 -9.67 2.63
CA ALA A 431 14.95 -9.83 2.93
C ALA A 431 15.70 -10.63 1.85
N PRO A 432 16.93 -10.23 1.46
CA PRO A 432 17.75 -9.17 2.04
C PRO A 432 17.53 -7.77 1.39
N ARG A 433 16.49 -7.57 0.57
CA ARG A 433 16.25 -6.29 -0.13
C ARG A 433 15.82 -5.21 0.87
N GLY A 434 15.81 -3.94 0.43
CA GLY A 434 15.44 -2.84 1.29
C GLY A 434 13.97 -2.87 1.66
N LEU A 435 13.67 -2.67 2.94
CA LEU A 435 12.33 -2.50 3.48
C LEU A 435 12.35 -1.37 4.50
N ILE A 436 11.49 -0.37 4.36
CA ILE A 436 11.20 0.56 5.44
C ILE A 436 9.72 0.86 5.45
N SER A 437 9.02 0.55 6.56
CA SER A 437 7.63 0.95 6.72
C SER A 437 7.47 2.12 7.69
N PHE A 438 6.46 2.93 7.42
CA PHE A 438 6.14 4.15 8.16
C PHE A 438 4.73 4.04 8.70
N GLU A 439 4.53 4.18 10.00
CA GLU A 439 3.23 3.98 10.64
C GLU A 439 2.78 5.15 11.52
N ASN A 440 1.47 5.23 11.75
CA ASN A 440 0.84 6.36 12.40
C ASN A 440 0.02 5.96 13.64
N THR A 441 0.47 6.36 14.83
CA THR A 441 -0.17 6.03 16.10
C THR A 441 -1.45 6.81 16.38
N ASP A 442 -1.73 7.88 15.63
CA ASP A 442 -2.98 8.66 15.82
C ASP A 442 -4.21 7.86 15.37
N PHE A 443 -4.02 6.82 14.55
CA PHE A 443 -5.08 5.97 14.03
C PHE A 443 -5.00 4.57 14.66
N VAL A 444 -5.70 4.37 15.78
CA VAL A 444 -5.82 3.05 16.45
C VAL A 444 -6.29 1.95 15.49
N TRP A 445 -7.07 2.29 14.45
CA TRP A 445 -7.50 1.36 13.41
C TRP A 445 -6.33 0.64 12.71
N LEU A 446 -5.15 1.28 12.63
CA LEU A 446 -3.93 0.73 12.05
C LEU A 446 -3.21 -0.28 12.97
N SER A 447 -3.70 -0.50 14.20
CA SER A 447 -3.13 -1.45 15.17
C SER A 447 -1.65 -1.17 15.51
N PRO A 448 -1.32 -0.05 16.16
CA PRO A 448 0.07 0.39 16.35
C PRO A 448 1.00 -0.61 17.05
N LEU A 449 0.53 -1.31 18.10
CA LEU A 449 1.34 -2.32 18.80
C LEU A 449 1.63 -3.51 17.89
N SER A 450 0.66 -3.90 17.08
CA SER A 450 0.75 -4.98 16.12
C SER A 450 1.79 -4.68 15.05
N SER A 451 1.78 -3.49 14.44
CA SER A 451 2.84 -3.10 13.50
C SER A 451 4.21 -3.16 14.18
N TRP A 452 4.38 -2.54 15.36
CA TRP A 452 5.67 -2.56 16.08
C TRP A 452 6.16 -3.97 16.41
N GLY A 453 5.28 -4.83 16.93
CA GLY A 453 5.65 -6.20 17.27
C GLY A 453 5.96 -7.06 16.04
N CYS A 454 5.21 -6.86 14.96
CA CYS A 454 5.33 -7.63 13.72
C CYS A 454 6.62 -7.27 12.96
N VAL A 455 6.92 -5.98 12.79
CA VAL A 455 8.19 -5.53 12.18
C VAL A 455 9.40 -5.86 13.05
N SER A 456 9.26 -5.82 14.38
CA SER A 456 10.32 -6.27 15.30
C SER A 456 10.63 -7.75 15.13
N ALA A 457 9.61 -8.60 14.99
CA ALA A 457 9.79 -10.01 14.69
C ALA A 457 10.45 -10.24 13.31
N ALA A 458 10.02 -9.51 12.28
CA ALA A 458 10.61 -9.59 10.94
C ALA A 458 12.07 -9.13 10.90
N ARG A 459 12.45 -8.12 11.70
CA ARG A 459 13.85 -7.65 11.81
C ARG A 459 14.82 -8.74 12.28
N THR A 460 14.34 -9.76 13.00
CA THR A 460 15.19 -10.91 13.36
C THR A 460 15.73 -11.65 12.15
N VAL A 461 14.99 -11.73 11.04
CA VAL A 461 15.45 -12.36 9.79
C VAL A 461 16.56 -11.53 9.13
N TYR A 462 16.41 -10.21 9.10
CA TYR A 462 17.45 -9.31 8.59
C TYR A 462 18.73 -9.37 9.41
N GLN A 463 18.60 -9.45 10.75
CA GLN A 463 19.72 -9.69 11.65
C GLN A 463 20.40 -11.03 11.37
N ALA A 464 19.61 -12.10 11.18
CA ALA A 464 20.14 -13.43 10.92
C ALA A 464 20.90 -13.53 9.59
N LEU A 465 20.46 -12.77 8.57
CA LEU A 465 21.13 -12.65 7.27
C LEU A 465 22.33 -11.68 7.28
N GLY A 466 22.67 -11.06 8.41
CA GLY A 466 23.78 -10.12 8.51
C GLY A 466 23.52 -8.75 7.85
N VAL A 467 22.26 -8.41 7.57
CA VAL A 467 21.85 -7.13 6.93
C VAL A 467 20.78 -6.39 7.75
N PRO A 468 20.96 -6.19 9.08
CA PRO A 468 19.95 -5.58 9.94
C PRO A 468 19.57 -4.15 9.54
N ASP A 469 20.50 -3.44 8.89
CA ASP A 469 20.31 -2.09 8.39
C ASP A 469 19.53 -2.06 7.07
N ASN A 470 19.16 -3.20 6.48
CA ASN A 470 18.27 -3.23 5.31
C ASN A 470 16.77 -3.16 5.66
N HIS A 471 16.43 -3.22 6.95
CA HIS A 471 15.05 -3.14 7.43
C HIS A 471 14.87 -1.99 8.42
N GLY A 472 14.16 -0.96 8.00
CA GLY A 472 13.77 0.19 8.83
C GLY A 472 12.29 0.14 9.25
N PHE A 473 11.97 0.87 10.30
CA PHE A 473 10.60 1.10 10.75
C PHE A 473 10.54 2.44 11.49
N GLU A 474 9.57 3.29 11.17
CA GLU A 474 9.37 4.54 11.90
C GLU A 474 7.88 4.72 12.20
N GLN A 475 7.52 4.73 13.47
CA GLN A 475 6.14 4.89 13.92
C GLN A 475 5.98 6.10 14.82
N VAL A 476 5.29 7.10 14.31
CA VAL A 476 5.07 8.39 14.97
C VAL A 476 3.58 8.73 14.97
N GLY A 477 3.21 9.87 15.56
CA GLY A 477 1.86 10.43 15.48
C GLY A 477 1.93 11.93 15.17
N GLY A 478 0.84 12.65 15.36
CA GLY A 478 0.77 14.09 15.16
C GLY A 478 0.63 14.53 13.70
N HIS A 479 0.15 13.65 12.81
CA HIS A 479 -0.14 13.98 11.41
C HIS A 479 -1.38 13.24 10.90
N GLN A 480 -2.04 13.79 9.87
CA GLN A 480 -3.21 13.15 9.28
C GLN A 480 -2.86 11.85 8.56
N HIS A 481 -3.86 10.99 8.39
CA HIS A 481 -3.71 9.73 7.67
C HIS A 481 -3.16 9.96 6.26
N CYS A 482 -2.10 9.24 5.88
CA CYS A 482 -1.39 9.37 4.61
C CYS A 482 -0.76 10.75 4.33
N GLN A 483 -0.74 11.65 5.31
CA GLN A 483 0.02 12.89 5.22
C GLN A 483 1.45 12.60 5.64
N TRP A 484 2.42 12.85 4.77
CA TRP A 484 3.83 12.69 5.13
C TRP A 484 4.28 13.73 6.17
N PRO A 485 4.76 13.33 7.37
CA PRO A 485 5.40 14.24 8.31
C PRO A 485 6.86 14.49 7.92
N SER A 486 7.29 15.75 7.90
CA SER A 486 8.66 16.13 7.50
C SER A 486 9.76 15.54 8.40
N SER A 487 9.42 15.14 9.63
CA SER A 487 10.34 14.46 10.56
C SER A 487 10.80 13.10 10.05
N LEU A 488 10.05 12.44 9.15
CA LEU A 488 10.39 11.13 8.59
C LEU A 488 11.19 11.22 7.28
N THR A 489 11.32 12.41 6.69
CA THR A 489 12.08 12.59 5.45
C THR A 489 13.54 12.12 5.52
N PRO A 490 14.29 12.33 6.62
CA PRO A 490 15.67 11.85 6.70
C PRO A 490 15.81 10.33 6.58
N SER A 491 14.95 9.56 7.26
CA SER A 491 14.98 8.08 7.21
C SER A 491 14.56 7.58 5.84
N LEU A 492 13.52 8.17 5.24
CA LEU A 492 13.11 7.85 3.87
C LEU A 492 14.25 8.09 2.86
N ASN A 493 14.88 9.27 2.90
CA ASN A 493 15.97 9.61 1.99
C ASN A 493 17.18 8.68 2.17
N ALA A 494 17.52 8.29 3.40
CA ALA A 494 18.63 7.38 3.65
C ALA A 494 18.42 6.00 2.98
N PHE A 495 17.19 5.47 2.99
CA PHE A 495 16.86 4.24 2.28
C PHE A 495 16.85 4.43 0.76
N PHE A 496 16.36 5.56 0.25
CA PHE A 496 16.50 5.90 -1.17
C PHE A 496 17.97 5.95 -1.60
N ASP A 497 18.82 6.62 -0.84
CA ASP A 497 20.23 6.76 -1.12
C ASP A 497 20.91 5.38 -1.19
N LYS A 498 20.70 4.55 -0.16
CA LYS A 498 21.31 3.22 -0.05
C LYS A 498 20.86 2.26 -1.14
N PHE A 499 19.55 2.10 -1.32
CA PHE A 499 19.03 1.04 -2.19
C PHE A 499 18.91 1.48 -3.65
N LEU A 500 18.56 2.75 -3.89
CA LEU A 500 18.32 3.23 -5.24
C LEU A 500 19.53 3.97 -5.81
N LEU A 501 20.06 4.96 -5.09
CA LEU A 501 21.09 5.86 -5.62
C LEU A 501 22.53 5.36 -5.47
N GLY A 502 22.74 4.21 -4.80
CA GLY A 502 24.06 3.59 -4.64
C GLY A 502 24.94 4.24 -3.58
N GLY A 503 24.35 5.00 -2.65
CA GLY A 503 25.04 5.55 -1.49
C GLY A 503 25.40 4.48 -0.45
N SER A 504 26.37 4.79 0.41
CA SER A 504 26.78 3.96 1.55
C SER A 504 26.17 4.43 2.86
N THR A 505 24.97 5.02 2.81
CA THR A 505 24.31 5.62 3.97
C THR A 505 24.00 4.55 5.01
N ASN A 506 24.42 4.77 6.25
CA ASN A 506 24.04 3.88 7.35
C ASN A 506 22.55 4.10 7.66
N THR A 507 21.79 3.01 7.62
CA THR A 507 20.35 2.97 7.87
C THR A 507 19.99 2.21 9.15
N SER A 508 20.98 1.83 9.97
CA SER A 508 20.78 1.03 11.19
C SER A 508 19.85 1.66 12.22
N ASP A 509 19.87 2.99 12.30
CA ASP A 509 19.27 3.78 13.36
C ASP A 509 17.78 4.07 13.11
N PHE A 510 17.28 3.77 11.92
CA PHE A 510 15.89 4.03 11.53
C PHE A 510 14.97 2.87 11.91
N PHE A 511 14.83 2.64 13.21
CA PHE A 511 13.96 1.62 13.78
C PHE A 511 13.36 2.10 15.09
N SER A 512 12.28 2.86 15.03
CA SER A 512 11.73 3.59 16.16
C SER A 512 10.20 3.56 16.23
N THR A 513 9.68 3.69 17.45
CA THR A 513 8.27 3.90 17.75
C THR A 513 8.16 4.89 18.92
N ASN A 514 7.10 5.69 18.93
CA ASN A 514 6.74 6.54 20.07
C ASN A 514 6.08 5.76 21.23
N ASN A 515 5.87 4.45 21.10
CA ASN A 515 5.23 3.56 22.08
C ASN A 515 3.78 3.95 22.46
N VAL A 516 3.06 4.67 21.60
CA VAL A 516 1.65 5.03 21.83
C VAL A 516 0.74 3.91 21.34
N PHE A 517 0.42 2.96 22.24
CA PHE A 517 -0.31 1.73 21.95
C PHE A 517 -1.70 1.65 22.60
N GLY A 518 -2.29 2.78 22.98
CA GLY A 518 -3.64 2.80 23.57
C GLY A 518 -3.76 2.07 24.93
N GLY A 519 -2.64 1.87 25.64
CA GLY A 519 -2.62 1.22 26.96
C GLY A 519 -2.37 -0.29 26.94
N VAL A 520 -2.21 -0.90 25.76
CA VAL A 520 -1.84 -2.32 25.63
C VAL A 520 -0.32 -2.48 25.77
N PRO A 521 0.19 -3.30 26.71
CA PRO A 521 1.63 -3.49 26.88
C PRO A 521 2.19 -4.40 25.79
N TRP A 522 3.35 -4.03 25.23
CA TRP A 522 4.14 -4.89 24.35
C TRP A 522 5.15 -5.70 25.17
N ASN A 523 5.08 -7.03 25.07
CA ASN A 523 6.08 -7.94 25.63
C ASN A 523 6.58 -8.90 24.54
N PRO A 524 7.79 -8.72 23.98
CA PRO A 524 8.27 -9.53 22.88
C PRO A 524 8.40 -11.01 23.26
N ALA A 525 8.70 -11.36 24.51
CA ALA A 525 8.89 -12.75 24.94
C ALA A 525 7.60 -13.59 24.88
N GLN A 526 6.42 -12.96 24.81
CA GLN A 526 5.14 -13.66 24.62
C GLN A 526 4.93 -14.11 23.17
N TRP A 527 5.60 -13.46 22.22
CA TRP A 527 5.31 -13.58 20.79
C TRP A 527 6.47 -14.12 19.99
N ILE A 528 7.70 -13.74 20.37
CA ILE A 528 8.96 -14.11 19.74
C ILE A 528 9.63 -15.14 20.66
N ASN A 529 9.36 -16.41 20.38
CA ASN A 529 9.86 -17.55 21.17
C ASN A 529 11.09 -18.24 20.55
N TRP A 530 11.80 -17.52 19.66
CA TRP A 530 13.03 -18.00 19.02
C TRP A 530 14.23 -17.13 19.38
N SER A 531 15.42 -17.73 19.31
CA SER A 531 16.68 -17.00 19.23
C SER A 531 17.02 -16.70 17.78
N THR A 532 17.54 -15.50 17.50
CA THR A 532 18.02 -15.12 16.17
C THR A 532 19.34 -15.85 15.86
N PRO A 533 19.40 -16.76 14.87
CA PRO A 533 20.66 -17.40 14.47
C PRO A 533 21.52 -16.43 13.67
N THR A 534 22.77 -16.79 13.41
CA THR A 534 23.57 -16.20 12.32
C THR A 534 23.55 -17.21 11.17
N LEU A 535 22.93 -16.83 10.05
CA LEU A 535 22.87 -17.69 8.88
C LEU A 535 24.20 -17.59 8.13
N THR A 536 24.91 -18.71 8.07
CA THR A 536 26.24 -18.79 7.43
C THR A 536 26.17 -18.79 5.93
#